data_AF-A0A7C3F9C0-F1
#
_entry.id   AF-A0A7C3F9C0-F1
#
_cell.length_a   1.000
_cell.length_b   1.000
_cell.length_c   1.000
_cell.angle_alpha   90.00
_cell.angle_beta   90.00
_cell.angle_gamma   90.00
#
_symmetry.space_group_name_H-M   'P 1'
#
loop_
_entity.id
_entity.type
_entity.pdbx_description
1 polymer ?
#
loop_
_entity_poly.entity_id
_entity_poly.type
_entity_poly.pdbx_seq_one_letter_code
_entity_poly.pdbx_strand_id
1 'polypeptide(L)'
;MDTNSIVIWGAGRIGRGFIGDLFFHAGYQLVFVDESEDLVEQLKKSGKYSIVRAINAEFINRVEITGYQALITKQKKEISDAVCNSDLIATAVYPKFFKNVASDISKCINFRKEHGNNNPINILLCTNLVHAGPTFKSYLYNNLTKEQAQYFDENVGVVESLVIRIAPDPPQSEIEKDQLVVWTNGYPELPVEEAAFKGNIPKIESLRLVKDMRAEETRKIYTYNMFHAVLSYHGHMRGYQLLVECLDDPNIHKEAYEALDEVSQALQKEYGFTSEEMNIWVENVISHTDNPSIGDKVIRSAADPARKLKRNDRLVGPALLCRKHDIEPKALIRGIAAALLYINPEDAGANFVQDVIRTKGIQQASIELCSLNADEQDFVRKILLQYQRLRLENEWWQRANEAYKLGFQHEKIYHGCGQCVLAALMDVLDTFNEEVFNAATGLNGGIGLVGDATCSAYIGGAMIMGLLFPRRRENFDADRQNKYKTFHLIQALRQKFINEYGSITCHDIHRRIYGRSFDLREGVEREKFEEAGAHKNGCTEIVGKTAKWTVEIISESLIKDELKE
;
A
#
# COMPACT_ATOMS: atom_id res chain seq x y z
N MET A 1 -22.68 31.83 26.53
CA MET A 1 -22.43 30.38 26.52
C MET A 1 -20.97 30.24 26.86
N ASP A 2 -20.63 29.53 27.93
CA ASP A 2 -19.22 29.28 28.25
C ASP A 2 -18.61 28.53 27.07
N THR A 3 -17.72 29.20 26.34
CA THR A 3 -17.05 28.62 25.17
C THR A 3 -15.98 27.66 25.67
N ASN A 4 -16.21 26.37 25.50
CA ASN A 4 -15.22 25.34 25.80
C ASN A 4 -13.95 25.63 24.98
N SER A 5 -12.77 25.47 25.59
CA SER A 5 -11.48 25.65 24.92
C SER A 5 -10.66 24.36 24.93
N ILE A 6 -9.72 24.25 23.99
CA ILE A 6 -8.73 23.17 23.93
C ILE A 6 -7.36 23.74 23.62
N VAL A 7 -6.35 23.30 24.36
CA VAL A 7 -4.95 23.63 24.09
C VAL A 7 -4.29 22.50 23.32
N ILE A 8 -3.81 22.78 22.11
CA ILE A 8 -3.21 21.79 21.19
C ILE A 8 -1.71 22.04 21.13
N TRP A 9 -0.94 21.17 21.79
CA TRP A 9 0.52 21.12 21.66
C TRP A 9 0.90 20.45 20.33
N GLY A 10 1.59 21.18 19.47
CA GLY A 10 1.92 20.80 18.11
C GLY A 10 0.90 21.36 17.13
N ALA A 11 1.27 22.45 16.46
CA ALA A 11 0.49 23.12 15.42
C ALA A 11 0.82 22.59 14.02
N GLY A 12 1.44 21.41 13.90
CA GLY A 12 1.73 20.76 12.62
C GLY A 12 0.48 20.24 11.91
N ARG A 13 0.66 19.42 10.87
CA ARG A 13 -0.45 18.90 10.04
C ARG A 13 -1.49 18.10 10.82
N ILE A 14 -1.10 17.22 11.75
CA ILE A 14 -2.07 16.47 12.57
C ILE A 14 -2.76 17.39 13.58
N GLY A 15 -2.01 18.30 14.21
CA GLY A 15 -2.58 19.28 15.14
C GLY A 15 -3.64 20.16 14.49
N ARG A 16 -3.38 20.71 13.30
CA ARG A 16 -4.33 21.56 12.55
C ARG A 16 -5.38 20.75 11.80
N GLY A 17 -4.93 19.81 10.96
CA GLY A 17 -5.77 19.07 10.01
C GLY A 17 -6.60 17.95 10.62
N PHE A 18 -6.33 17.55 11.87
CA PHE A 18 -7.14 16.55 12.56
C PHE A 18 -7.73 17.11 13.85
N ILE A 19 -6.92 17.39 14.86
CA ILE A 19 -7.44 17.82 16.16
C ILE A 19 -8.13 19.18 16.06
N GLY A 20 -7.47 20.16 15.43
CA GLY A 20 -8.05 21.47 15.15
C GLY A 20 -9.36 21.36 14.37
N ASP A 21 -9.41 20.49 13.36
CA ASP A 21 -10.62 20.24 12.59
C ASP A 21 -11.78 19.74 13.46
N LEU A 22 -11.57 18.65 14.20
CA LEU A 22 -12.63 18.02 14.99
C LEU A 22 -13.17 18.96 16.08
N PHE A 23 -12.26 19.61 16.80
CA PHE A 23 -12.64 20.46 17.92
C PHE A 23 -13.23 21.81 17.47
N PHE A 24 -12.79 22.36 16.32
CA PHE A 24 -13.44 23.54 15.74
C PHE A 24 -14.90 23.26 15.39
N HIS A 25 -15.19 22.12 14.75
CA HIS A 25 -16.57 21.72 14.41
C HIS A 25 -17.41 21.42 15.65
N ALA A 26 -16.78 20.96 16.73
CA ALA A 26 -17.41 20.80 18.04
C ALA A 26 -17.65 22.13 18.78
N GLY A 27 -17.28 23.28 18.19
CA GLY A 27 -17.50 24.60 18.77
C GLY A 27 -16.46 25.02 19.82
N TYR A 28 -15.30 24.35 19.86
CA TYR A 28 -14.23 24.70 20.80
C TYR A 28 -13.41 25.89 20.31
N GLN A 29 -13.01 26.74 21.25
CA GLN A 29 -11.96 27.71 21.02
C GLN A 29 -10.59 27.01 21.01
N LEU A 30 -9.84 27.17 19.92
CA LEU A 30 -8.55 26.50 19.74
C LEU A 30 -7.40 27.39 20.23
N VAL A 31 -6.48 26.80 20.98
CA VAL A 31 -5.18 27.42 21.33
C VAL A 31 -4.04 26.51 20.89
N PHE A 32 -3.34 26.87 19.83
CA PHE A 32 -2.16 26.15 19.36
C PHE A 32 -0.92 26.56 20.12
N VAL A 33 -0.10 25.59 20.51
CA VAL A 33 1.22 25.80 21.13
C VAL A 33 2.27 25.06 20.32
N ASP A 34 3.26 25.76 19.79
CA ASP A 34 4.33 25.15 18.97
C ASP A 34 5.70 25.78 19.27
N GLU A 35 6.78 25.04 18.99
CA GLU A 35 8.15 25.52 19.14
C GLU A 35 8.65 26.29 17.91
N SER A 36 8.05 26.05 16.74
CA SER A 36 8.40 26.75 15.50
C SER A 36 7.88 28.18 15.53
N GLU A 37 8.78 29.16 15.71
CA GLU A 37 8.42 30.58 15.70
C GLU A 37 7.80 30.96 14.35
N ASP A 38 8.44 30.54 13.25
CA ASP A 38 7.98 30.79 11.88
C ASP A 38 6.53 30.35 11.66
N LEU A 39 6.18 29.13 12.10
CA LEU A 39 4.82 28.61 11.94
C LEU A 39 3.80 29.39 12.78
N VAL A 40 4.16 29.70 14.03
CA VAL A 40 3.28 30.47 14.92
C VAL A 40 3.06 31.88 14.38
N GLU A 41 4.09 32.53 13.85
CA GLU A 41 3.99 33.84 13.22
C GLU A 41 3.13 33.81 11.96
N GLN A 42 3.29 32.81 11.10
CA GLN A 42 2.43 32.62 9.93
C GLN A 42 0.96 32.44 10.34
N LEU A 43 0.70 31.60 11.35
CA LEU A 43 -0.65 31.38 11.89
C LEU A 43 -1.25 32.67 12.47
N LYS A 44 -0.48 33.44 13.24
CA LYS A 44 -0.93 34.75 13.79
C LYS A 44 -1.22 35.77 12.69
N LYS A 45 -0.32 35.87 11.71
CA LYS A 45 -0.44 36.83 10.60
C LYS A 45 -1.63 36.52 9.69
N SER A 46 -1.86 35.25 9.41
CA SER A 46 -2.97 34.81 8.57
C SER A 46 -4.32 34.94 9.30
N GLY A 47 -4.36 34.60 10.59
CA GLY A 47 -5.58 34.56 11.40
C GLY A 47 -6.59 33.46 11.00
N LYS A 48 -6.26 32.73 9.93
CA LYS A 48 -7.04 31.62 9.37
C LYS A 48 -6.15 30.62 8.62
N TYR A 49 -6.63 29.40 8.46
CA TYR A 49 -6.04 28.42 7.55
C TYR A 49 -7.12 27.48 7.02
N SER A 50 -6.82 26.78 5.93
CA SER A 50 -7.74 25.85 5.28
C SER A 50 -7.40 24.40 5.60
N ILE A 51 -8.43 23.59 5.77
CA ILE A 51 -8.35 22.13 5.80
C ILE A 51 -9.11 21.63 4.57
N VAL A 52 -8.46 20.78 3.78
CA VAL A 52 -9.13 20.08 2.69
C VAL A 52 -9.29 18.62 3.06
N ARG A 53 -10.53 18.17 3.10
CA ARG A 53 -10.97 16.80 3.32
C ARG A 53 -11.23 16.18 1.95
N ALA A 54 -10.20 15.55 1.39
CA ALA A 54 -10.29 14.81 0.14
C ALA A 54 -10.78 13.39 0.45
N ILE A 55 -12.09 13.22 0.61
CA ILE A 55 -12.71 11.95 1.02
C ILE A 55 -12.62 10.94 -0.13
N ASN A 56 -12.84 11.40 -1.36
CA ASN A 56 -12.57 10.69 -2.61
C ASN A 56 -12.54 11.71 -3.78
N ALA A 57 -12.45 11.21 -5.03
CA ALA A 57 -12.40 12.02 -6.25
C ALA A 57 -13.58 12.98 -6.44
N GLU A 58 -14.77 12.59 -5.99
CA GLU A 58 -16.01 13.34 -6.17
C GLU A 58 -16.31 14.26 -4.97
N PHE A 59 -15.84 13.88 -3.78
CA PHE A 59 -16.15 14.55 -2.52
C PHE A 59 -14.89 15.15 -1.89
N ILE A 60 -14.58 16.38 -2.28
CA ILE A 60 -13.52 17.22 -1.70
C ILE A 60 -14.16 18.40 -0.99
N ASN A 61 -14.03 18.47 0.33
CA ASN A 61 -14.59 19.55 1.14
C ASN A 61 -13.47 20.45 1.70
N ARG A 62 -13.61 21.76 1.54
CA ARG A 62 -12.70 22.76 2.11
C ARG A 62 -13.36 23.44 3.30
N VAL A 63 -12.72 23.37 4.45
CA VAL A 63 -13.11 24.05 5.69
C VAL A 63 -12.09 25.14 5.99
N GLU A 64 -12.58 26.34 6.33
CA GLU A 64 -11.74 27.41 6.87
C GLU A 64 -11.80 27.38 8.40
N ILE A 65 -10.63 27.35 9.05
CA ILE A 65 -10.50 27.44 10.51
C ILE A 65 -10.06 28.85 10.88
N THR A 66 -10.82 29.50 11.75
CA THR A 66 -10.60 30.88 12.20
C THR A 66 -10.74 30.99 13.72
N GLY A 67 -10.44 32.16 14.29
CA GLY A 67 -10.70 32.44 15.71
C GLY A 67 -9.83 31.65 16.70
N TYR A 68 -8.75 31.02 16.23
CA TYR A 68 -7.78 30.35 17.08
C TYR A 68 -6.76 31.33 17.65
N GLN A 69 -6.14 30.96 18.77
CA GLN A 69 -4.91 31.57 19.26
C GLN A 69 -3.72 30.69 18.89
N ALA A 70 -2.58 31.29 18.56
CA ALA A 70 -1.32 30.57 18.38
C ALA A 70 -0.26 31.15 19.33
N LEU A 71 0.44 30.30 20.05
CA LEU A 71 1.44 30.65 21.06
C LEU A 71 2.74 29.91 20.78
N ILE A 72 3.86 30.60 20.94
CA ILE A 72 5.16 29.92 20.94
C ILE A 72 5.44 29.38 22.34
N THR A 73 6.09 28.21 22.45
CA THR A 73 6.44 27.56 23.73
C THR A 73 7.15 28.46 24.76
N LYS A 74 7.78 29.58 24.33
CA LYS A 74 8.41 30.58 25.21
C LYS A 74 7.39 31.46 25.97
N GLN A 75 6.15 31.57 25.51
CA GLN A 75 5.08 32.38 26.12
C GLN A 75 4.45 31.65 27.33
N LYS A 76 5.26 31.37 28.36
CA LYS A 76 4.89 30.47 29.47
C LYS A 76 3.67 30.93 30.25
N LYS A 77 3.49 32.25 30.44
CA LYS A 77 2.36 32.79 31.19
C LYS A 77 1.06 32.59 30.42
N GLU A 78 1.03 32.99 29.15
CA GLU A 78 -0.14 32.89 28.29
C GLU A 78 -0.56 31.42 28.07
N ILE A 79 0.42 30.52 27.95
CA ILE A 79 0.14 29.07 27.89
C ILE A 79 -0.46 28.58 29.20
N SER A 80 0.07 28.99 30.35
CA SER A 80 -0.47 28.59 31.67
C SER A 80 -1.88 29.12 31.89
N ASP A 81 -2.14 30.37 31.50
CA ASP A 81 -3.47 30.98 31.55
C ASP A 81 -4.46 30.24 30.62
N ALA A 82 -4.03 29.88 29.40
CA ALA A 82 -4.86 29.11 28.47
C ALA A 82 -5.19 27.71 29.01
N VAL A 83 -4.20 27.00 29.58
CA VAL A 83 -4.43 25.69 30.21
C VAL A 83 -5.30 25.81 31.47
N CYS A 84 -5.20 26.91 32.22
CA CYS A 84 -6.04 27.13 33.40
C CYS A 84 -7.53 27.32 33.04
N ASN A 85 -7.81 27.86 31.86
CA ASN A 85 -9.16 28.11 31.34
C ASN A 85 -9.67 27.03 30.36
N SER A 86 -8.98 25.88 30.29
CA SER A 86 -9.34 24.75 29.44
C SER A 86 -9.53 23.48 30.27
N ASP A 87 -10.39 22.58 29.80
CA ASP A 87 -10.56 21.24 30.37
C ASP A 87 -9.93 20.14 29.49
N LEU A 88 -9.37 20.54 28.34
CA LEU A 88 -8.73 19.64 27.39
C LEU A 88 -7.36 20.16 26.93
N ILE A 89 -6.43 19.22 26.84
CA ILE A 89 -5.17 19.36 26.14
C ILE A 89 -5.12 18.26 25.09
N ALA A 90 -4.61 18.56 23.90
CA ALA A 90 -4.21 17.53 22.94
C ALA A 90 -2.73 17.68 22.61
N THR A 91 -2.02 16.56 22.49
CA THR A 91 -0.61 16.55 22.10
C THR A 91 -0.45 15.87 20.75
N ALA A 92 -0.13 16.63 19.71
CA ALA A 92 0.11 16.17 18.34
C ALA A 92 1.58 16.42 17.93
N VAL A 93 2.52 15.90 18.74
CA VAL A 93 3.97 16.07 18.56
C VAL A 93 4.67 14.73 18.32
N TYR A 94 5.86 14.77 17.73
CA TYR A 94 6.68 13.57 17.61
C TYR A 94 7.16 13.05 18.97
N PRO A 95 7.30 11.72 19.14
CA PRO A 95 7.67 11.11 20.42
C PRO A 95 8.95 11.64 21.06
N LYS A 96 9.93 12.02 20.26
CA LYS A 96 11.19 12.62 20.74
C LYS A 96 10.99 13.89 21.57
N PHE A 97 9.85 14.57 21.42
CA PHE A 97 9.50 15.79 22.15
C PHE A 97 8.64 15.55 23.39
N PHE A 98 8.21 14.31 23.66
CA PHE A 98 7.31 14.00 24.78
C PHE A 98 7.85 14.46 26.12
N LYS A 99 9.14 14.27 26.40
CA LYS A 99 9.75 14.70 27.67
C LYS A 99 9.66 16.21 27.87
N ASN A 100 9.87 17.01 26.82
CA ASN A 100 9.81 18.46 26.88
C ASN A 100 8.37 18.95 27.06
N VAL A 101 7.44 18.40 26.26
CA VAL A 101 6.01 18.74 26.35
C VAL A 101 5.44 18.34 27.71
N ALA A 102 5.79 17.17 28.24
CA ALA A 102 5.39 16.75 29.59
C ALA A 102 5.92 17.71 30.67
N SER A 103 7.16 18.20 30.56
CA SER A 103 7.69 19.19 31.50
C SER A 103 6.91 20.50 31.48
N ASP A 104 6.55 21.00 30.29
CA ASP A 104 5.76 22.22 30.14
C ASP A 104 4.33 22.07 30.65
N ILE A 105 3.66 20.96 30.31
CA ILE A 105 2.31 20.64 30.79
C ILE A 105 2.29 20.49 32.31
N SER A 106 3.30 19.84 32.91
CA SER A 106 3.40 19.66 34.37
C SER A 106 3.43 21.00 35.11
N LYS A 107 4.13 22.01 34.55
CA LYS A 107 4.15 23.37 35.11
C LYS A 107 2.77 24.03 35.02
N CYS A 108 2.05 23.84 33.92
CA CYS A 108 0.70 24.37 33.74
C CYS A 108 -0.30 23.70 34.69
N ILE A 109 -0.16 22.38 34.91
CA ILE A 109 -0.97 21.63 35.88
C ILE A 109 -0.71 22.15 37.30
N ASN A 110 0.55 22.40 37.67
CA ASN A 110 0.87 23.00 38.96
C ASN A 110 0.29 24.42 39.09
N PHE A 111 0.36 25.22 38.03
CA PHE A 111 -0.23 26.55 38.01
C PHE A 111 -1.74 26.49 38.28
N ARG A 112 -2.48 25.52 37.69
CA ARG A 112 -3.90 25.28 38.00
C ARG A 112 -4.13 25.01 39.49
N LYS A 113 -3.33 24.11 40.07
CA LYS A 113 -3.38 23.78 41.50
C LYS A 113 -3.17 25.02 42.37
N GLU A 114 -2.14 25.82 42.08
CA GLU A 114 -1.83 27.06 42.83
C GLU A 114 -2.94 28.10 42.76
N HIS A 115 -3.75 28.09 41.70
CA HIS A 115 -4.92 28.95 41.52
C HIS A 115 -6.21 28.33 42.08
N GLY A 116 -6.13 27.20 42.78
CA GLY A 116 -7.28 26.52 43.40
C GLY A 116 -8.27 25.93 42.39
N ASN A 117 -7.88 25.76 41.13
CA ASN A 117 -8.73 25.14 40.11
C ASN A 117 -8.62 23.62 40.24
N ASN A 118 -9.62 22.97 40.82
CA ASN A 118 -9.71 21.51 40.94
C ASN A 118 -10.63 20.88 39.88
N ASN A 119 -10.97 21.60 38.80
CA ASN A 119 -11.74 21.01 37.72
C ASN A 119 -10.87 20.00 36.96
N PRO A 120 -11.40 18.81 36.60
CA PRO A 120 -10.67 17.83 35.83
C PRO A 120 -10.16 18.38 34.49
N ILE A 121 -8.95 17.98 34.10
CA ILE A 121 -8.35 18.28 32.80
C ILE A 121 -7.85 16.99 32.15
N ASN A 122 -8.16 16.79 30.87
CA ASN A 122 -7.79 15.57 30.16
C ASN A 122 -6.80 15.87 29.03
N ILE A 123 -5.72 15.08 28.97
CA ILE A 123 -4.68 15.16 27.95
C ILE A 123 -4.92 14.05 26.93
N LEU A 124 -5.31 14.42 25.71
CA LEU A 124 -5.48 13.52 24.58
C LEU A 124 -4.12 13.30 23.88
N LEU A 125 -3.55 12.11 24.03
CA LEU A 125 -2.26 11.75 23.47
C LEU A 125 -2.40 11.33 22.00
N CYS A 126 -2.27 12.28 21.09
CA CYS A 126 -2.46 12.10 19.64
C CYS A 126 -1.14 11.72 18.96
N THR A 127 -0.76 10.45 19.02
CA THR A 127 0.50 9.95 18.48
C THR A 127 0.33 8.70 17.63
N ASN A 128 1.37 8.36 16.86
CA ASN A 128 1.44 7.13 16.09
C ASN A 128 2.17 5.99 16.83
N LEU A 129 2.63 6.23 18.06
CA LEU A 129 3.18 5.19 18.91
C LEU A 129 2.07 4.40 19.57
N VAL A 130 2.24 3.08 19.56
CA VAL A 130 1.41 2.15 20.33
C VAL A 130 1.71 2.33 21.81
N HIS A 131 0.68 2.56 22.61
CA HIS A 131 0.74 2.65 24.06
C HIS A 131 1.76 3.63 24.63
N ALA A 132 1.67 4.85 24.13
CA ALA A 132 2.50 5.94 24.58
C ALA A 132 2.09 6.47 25.97
N GLY A 133 0.87 6.18 26.42
CA GLY A 133 0.25 6.70 27.64
C GLY A 133 1.11 6.52 28.89
N PRO A 134 1.52 5.30 29.27
CA PRO A 134 2.35 5.10 30.45
C PRO A 134 3.71 5.82 30.38
N THR A 135 4.33 5.85 29.21
CA THR A 135 5.61 6.54 29.00
C THR A 135 5.43 8.05 29.19
N PHE A 136 4.42 8.64 28.53
CA PHE A 136 4.12 10.06 28.66
C PHE A 136 3.73 10.44 30.09
N LYS A 137 2.89 9.62 30.73
CA LYS A 137 2.53 9.74 32.13
C LYS A 137 3.78 9.75 33.01
N SER A 138 4.72 8.81 32.83
CA SER A 138 5.98 8.81 33.60
C SER A 138 6.79 10.11 33.46
N TYR A 139 6.83 10.71 32.27
CA TYR A 139 7.48 12.01 32.09
C TYR A 139 6.77 13.13 32.84
N LEU A 140 5.43 13.12 32.92
CA LEU A 140 4.68 14.07 33.73
C LEU A 140 5.05 13.92 35.22
N TYR A 141 4.94 12.72 35.80
CA TYR A 141 5.25 12.50 37.23
C TYR A 141 6.66 12.90 37.64
N ASN A 142 7.65 12.65 36.78
CA ASN A 142 9.04 12.98 37.09
C ASN A 142 9.28 14.50 37.27
N ASN A 143 8.32 15.34 36.88
CA ASN A 143 8.36 16.78 37.07
C ASN A 143 7.54 17.25 38.30
N LEU A 144 6.92 16.35 39.08
CA LEU A 144 5.99 16.68 40.15
C LEU A 144 6.56 16.36 41.55
N THR A 145 6.26 17.22 42.52
CA THR A 145 6.41 16.91 43.96
C THR A 145 5.31 15.95 44.42
N LYS A 146 5.43 15.38 45.65
CA LYS A 146 4.41 14.47 46.20
C LYS A 146 3.01 15.07 46.23
N GLU A 147 2.88 16.33 46.66
CA GLU A 147 1.60 17.03 46.73
C GLU A 147 1.05 17.41 45.35
N GLN A 148 1.92 17.62 44.35
CA GLN A 148 1.50 17.86 42.97
C GLN A 148 1.06 16.56 42.29
N ALA A 149 1.73 15.44 42.61
CA ALA A 149 1.37 14.12 42.11
C ALA A 149 -0.02 13.69 42.60
N GLN A 150 -0.37 13.94 43.87
CA GLN A 150 -1.72 13.66 44.37
C GLN A 150 -2.79 14.47 43.59
N TYR A 151 -2.56 15.76 43.41
CA TYR A 151 -3.47 16.60 42.60
C TYR A 151 -3.59 16.09 41.16
N PHE A 152 -2.47 15.66 40.56
CA PHE A 152 -2.45 15.06 39.23
C PHE A 152 -3.29 13.78 39.16
N ASP A 153 -3.15 12.87 40.14
CA ASP A 153 -3.90 11.61 40.21
C ASP A 153 -5.41 11.81 40.27
N GLU A 154 -5.83 12.82 41.03
CA GLU A 154 -7.24 13.14 41.26
C GLU A 154 -7.86 13.88 40.06
N ASN A 155 -7.12 14.78 39.41
CA ASN A 155 -7.70 15.77 38.49
C ASN A 155 -7.23 15.65 37.03
N VAL A 156 -6.19 14.87 36.72
CA VAL A 156 -5.61 14.81 35.37
C VAL A 156 -5.80 13.45 34.73
N GLY A 157 -6.48 13.42 33.58
CA GLY A 157 -6.58 12.25 32.71
C GLY A 157 -5.46 12.25 31.67
N VAL A 158 -4.80 11.12 31.47
CA VAL A 158 -3.88 10.90 30.34
C VAL A 158 -4.54 9.87 29.43
N VAL A 159 -5.21 10.36 28.41
CA VAL A 159 -6.10 9.59 27.54
C VAL A 159 -5.35 9.20 26.28
N GLU A 160 -5.14 7.90 26.08
CA GLU A 160 -4.61 7.40 24.82
C GLU A 160 -5.62 7.61 23.69
N SER A 161 -5.12 7.80 22.46
CA SER A 161 -5.97 7.99 21.29
C SER A 161 -5.38 7.34 20.05
N LEU A 162 -6.23 6.98 19.10
CA LEU A 162 -5.81 6.34 17.86
C LEU A 162 -5.90 7.31 16.68
N VAL A 163 -4.74 7.81 16.21
CA VAL A 163 -4.71 8.70 15.04
C VAL A 163 -4.84 7.90 13.75
N ILE A 164 -5.99 7.97 13.09
CA ILE A 164 -6.28 7.28 11.81
C ILE A 164 -6.17 8.24 10.61
N ARG A 165 -6.56 9.51 10.79
CA ARG A 165 -6.54 10.51 9.71
C ARG A 165 -5.13 10.72 9.15
N ILE A 166 -4.97 10.53 7.85
CA ILE A 166 -3.71 10.84 7.15
C ILE A 166 -3.72 12.30 6.72
N ALA A 167 -2.53 12.92 6.79
CA ALA A 167 -2.31 14.29 6.35
C ALA A 167 -1.02 14.37 5.50
N PRO A 168 -1.05 13.92 4.23
CA PRO A 168 0.12 13.93 3.34
C PRO A 168 0.53 15.37 2.98
N ASP A 169 1.56 15.51 2.15
CA ASP A 169 1.93 16.83 1.64
C ASP A 169 0.80 17.32 0.71
N PRO A 170 0.30 18.56 0.90
CA PRO A 170 -0.74 19.09 0.03
C PRO A 170 -0.25 19.20 -1.41
N PRO A 171 -1.14 19.06 -2.42
CA PRO A 171 -0.81 19.38 -3.79
C PRO A 171 -0.29 20.82 -3.92
N GLN A 172 0.68 21.05 -4.80
CA GLN A 172 1.29 22.37 -4.98
C GLN A 172 0.25 23.45 -5.31
N SER A 173 -0.76 23.11 -6.11
CA SER A 173 -1.89 23.98 -6.46
C SER A 173 -2.74 24.42 -5.27
N GLU A 174 -2.74 23.66 -4.17
CA GLU A 174 -3.44 24.01 -2.93
C GLU A 174 -2.57 24.88 -2.02
N ILE A 175 -1.26 24.63 -1.99
CA ILE A 175 -0.27 25.45 -1.26
C ILE A 175 -0.23 26.88 -1.82
N GLU A 176 -0.33 27.04 -3.14
CA GLU A 176 -0.40 28.34 -3.80
C GLU A 176 -1.62 29.17 -3.39
N LYS A 177 -2.72 28.52 -3.01
CA LYS A 177 -3.95 29.18 -2.52
C LYS A 177 -3.85 29.56 -1.05
N ASP A 178 -3.23 28.71 -0.24
CA ASP A 178 -3.06 28.89 1.20
C ASP A 178 -1.81 28.13 1.67
N GLN A 179 -0.77 28.85 2.09
CA GLN A 179 0.49 28.26 2.55
C GLN A 179 0.32 27.41 3.83
N LEU A 180 -0.75 27.64 4.60
CA LEU A 180 -1.04 26.90 5.83
C LEU A 180 -2.00 25.72 5.59
N VAL A 181 -2.44 25.49 4.34
CA VAL A 181 -3.40 24.44 3.98
C VAL A 181 -2.97 23.08 4.51
N VAL A 182 -3.93 22.31 5.01
CA VAL A 182 -3.71 20.91 5.36
C VAL A 182 -4.60 20.03 4.51
N TRP A 183 -3.97 19.12 3.76
CA TRP A 183 -4.66 18.13 2.94
C TRP A 183 -4.83 16.83 3.73
N THR A 184 -6.04 16.27 3.76
CA THR A 184 -6.37 15.09 4.58
C THR A 184 -7.36 14.17 3.86
N ASN A 185 -7.46 12.92 4.31
CA ASN A 185 -8.51 11.99 3.86
C ASN A 185 -9.88 12.21 4.52
N GLY A 186 -10.03 13.21 5.39
CA GLY A 186 -11.31 13.54 6.02
C GLY A 186 -11.83 12.54 7.05
N TYR A 187 -11.04 11.55 7.49
CA TYR A 187 -11.48 10.52 8.45
C TYR A 187 -12.11 11.17 9.71
N PRO A 188 -13.39 10.92 10.03
CA PRO A 188 -14.16 11.81 10.90
C PRO A 188 -13.99 11.56 12.41
N GLU A 189 -13.44 10.42 12.82
CA GLU A 189 -13.42 10.00 14.22
C GLU A 189 -12.02 9.98 14.84
N LEU A 190 -11.95 10.26 16.13
CA LEU A 190 -10.80 10.06 17.02
C LEU A 190 -11.19 9.06 18.11
N PRO A 191 -10.76 7.80 18.01
CA PRO A 191 -10.90 6.83 19.09
C PRO A 191 -10.10 7.26 20.32
N VAL A 192 -10.71 7.22 21.50
CA VAL A 192 -10.10 7.62 22.78
C VAL A 192 -10.42 6.62 23.89
N GLU A 193 -9.46 6.39 24.79
CA GLU A 193 -9.62 5.45 25.90
C GLU A 193 -10.62 5.97 26.95
N GLU A 194 -11.79 5.33 27.04
CA GLU A 194 -12.88 5.79 27.90
C GLU A 194 -12.48 5.84 29.38
N ALA A 195 -11.80 4.80 29.87
CA ALA A 195 -11.45 4.64 31.27
C ALA A 195 -10.37 5.64 31.77
N ALA A 196 -9.66 6.30 30.85
CA ALA A 196 -8.57 7.22 31.19
C ALA A 196 -9.03 8.65 31.48
N PHE A 197 -10.28 8.99 31.17
CA PHE A 197 -10.85 10.31 31.45
C PHE A 197 -11.06 10.54 32.96
N LYS A 198 -10.88 11.79 33.36
CA LYS A 198 -11.28 12.34 34.66
C LYS A 198 -12.46 13.28 34.49
N GLY A 199 -13.46 13.13 35.36
CA GLY A 199 -14.68 13.93 35.30
C GLY A 199 -15.59 13.55 34.13
N ASN A 200 -16.32 14.53 33.62
CA ASN A 200 -17.24 14.32 32.50
C ASN A 200 -16.47 14.22 31.18
N ILE A 201 -16.79 13.20 30.39
CA ILE A 201 -16.27 13.06 29.03
C ILE A 201 -16.99 14.08 28.12
N PRO A 202 -16.26 14.89 27.33
CA PRO A 202 -16.85 15.80 26.37
C PRO A 202 -17.79 15.10 25.38
N LYS A 203 -19.00 15.64 25.20
CA LYS A 203 -19.95 15.13 24.20
C LYS A 203 -19.63 15.71 22.83
N ILE A 204 -18.68 15.07 22.15
CA ILE A 204 -18.23 15.42 20.79
C ILE A 204 -18.50 14.23 19.90
N GLU A 205 -19.25 14.43 18.81
CA GLU A 205 -19.60 13.35 17.86
C GLU A 205 -18.37 12.62 17.31
N SER A 206 -17.29 13.35 17.05
CA SER A 206 -16.04 12.80 16.55
C SER A 206 -15.23 12.00 17.58
N LEU A 207 -15.56 12.03 18.88
CA LEU A 207 -14.86 11.23 19.88
C LEU A 207 -15.51 9.86 20.01
N ARG A 208 -14.82 8.83 19.49
CA ARG A 208 -15.28 7.44 19.62
C ARG A 208 -14.68 6.82 20.89
N LEU A 209 -15.50 6.62 21.91
CA LEU A 209 -15.04 6.02 23.16
C LEU A 209 -14.76 4.52 22.97
N VAL A 210 -13.57 4.08 23.35
CA VAL A 210 -13.16 2.68 23.25
C VAL A 210 -12.76 2.13 24.61
N LYS A 211 -13.09 0.86 24.85
CA LYS A 211 -12.83 0.16 26.12
C LYS A 211 -11.45 -0.49 26.15
N ASP A 212 -10.99 -0.99 25.00
CA ASP A 212 -9.68 -1.61 24.84
C ASP A 212 -8.90 -0.86 23.75
N MET A 213 -8.08 0.11 24.18
CA MET A 213 -7.24 0.87 23.25
C MET A 213 -6.19 -0.02 22.57
N ARG A 214 -5.71 -1.08 23.23
CA ARG A 214 -4.68 -1.96 22.67
C ARG A 214 -5.22 -2.79 21.52
N ALA A 215 -6.45 -3.28 21.65
CA ALA A 215 -7.16 -3.95 20.57
C ALA A 215 -7.29 -3.04 19.35
N GLU A 216 -7.64 -1.76 19.55
CA GLU A 216 -7.80 -0.77 18.49
C GLU A 216 -6.49 -0.40 17.79
N GLU A 217 -5.43 -0.14 18.56
CA GLU A 217 -4.08 0.10 18.03
C GLU A 217 -3.58 -1.09 17.21
N THR A 218 -3.75 -2.30 17.76
CA THR A 218 -3.35 -3.54 17.08
C THR A 218 -4.15 -3.73 15.81
N ARG A 219 -5.48 -3.59 15.86
CA ARG A 219 -6.36 -3.66 14.68
C ARG A 219 -5.86 -2.72 13.60
N LYS A 220 -5.59 -1.45 13.90
CA LYS A 220 -5.10 -0.47 12.91
C LYS A 220 -3.75 -0.85 12.32
N ILE A 221 -2.77 -1.24 13.13
CA ILE A 221 -1.44 -1.58 12.61
C ILE A 221 -1.49 -2.84 11.76
N TYR A 222 -2.27 -3.84 12.19
CA TYR A 222 -2.32 -5.15 11.56
C TYR A 222 -3.24 -5.21 10.35
N THR A 223 -4.09 -4.20 10.15
CA THR A 223 -4.94 -4.08 8.95
C THR A 223 -4.53 -2.88 8.10
N TYR A 224 -4.81 -1.63 8.53
CA TYR A 224 -4.56 -0.42 7.73
C TYR A 224 -3.09 -0.28 7.32
N ASN A 225 -2.17 -0.33 8.28
CA ASN A 225 -0.74 -0.16 7.98
C ASN A 225 -0.17 -1.38 7.24
N MET A 226 -0.65 -2.58 7.56
CA MET A 226 -0.28 -3.84 6.90
C MET A 226 -0.69 -3.82 5.43
N PHE A 227 -1.95 -3.46 5.15
CA PHE A 227 -2.51 -3.38 3.81
C PHE A 227 -1.72 -2.44 2.92
N HIS A 228 -1.38 -1.25 3.43
CA HIS A 228 -0.50 -0.29 2.73
C HIS A 228 0.88 -0.87 2.46
N ALA A 229 1.45 -1.62 3.40
CA ALA A 229 2.75 -2.26 3.23
C ALA A 229 2.70 -3.35 2.16
N VAL A 230 1.73 -4.27 2.21
CA VAL A 230 1.55 -5.34 1.22
C VAL A 230 1.36 -4.75 -0.18
N LEU A 231 0.42 -3.81 -0.35
CA LEU A 231 0.22 -3.11 -1.63
C LEU A 231 1.52 -2.46 -2.12
N SER A 232 2.24 -1.76 -1.24
CA SER A 232 3.45 -1.03 -1.65
C SER A 232 4.60 -1.94 -2.06
N TYR A 233 4.84 -3.06 -1.37
CA TYR A 233 5.95 -3.95 -1.70
C TYR A 233 5.69 -4.72 -2.99
N HIS A 234 4.49 -5.28 -3.15
CA HIS A 234 4.10 -5.92 -4.40
C HIS A 234 4.00 -4.90 -5.55
N GLY A 235 3.48 -3.70 -5.28
CA GLY A 235 3.35 -2.63 -6.26
C GLY A 235 4.69 -2.13 -6.78
N HIS A 236 5.66 -1.97 -5.88
CA HIS A 236 7.02 -1.57 -6.25
C HIS A 236 7.67 -2.59 -7.18
N MET A 237 7.49 -3.90 -6.92
CA MET A 237 8.00 -4.96 -7.80
C MET A 237 7.45 -4.85 -9.23
N ARG A 238 6.20 -4.38 -9.39
CA ARG A 238 5.56 -4.16 -10.70
C ARG A 238 5.76 -2.75 -11.27
N GLY A 239 6.51 -1.88 -10.58
CA GLY A 239 6.81 -0.52 -11.03
C GLY A 239 5.68 0.50 -10.84
N TYR A 240 4.62 0.16 -10.10
CA TYR A 240 3.55 1.11 -9.76
C TYR A 240 4.07 2.23 -8.84
N GLN A 241 3.51 3.42 -9.01
CA GLN A 241 3.90 4.64 -8.30
C GLN A 241 2.91 5.00 -7.19
N LEU A 242 1.63 4.68 -7.37
CA LEU A 242 0.54 5.01 -6.44
C LEU A 242 -0.13 3.74 -5.89
N LEU A 243 -0.63 3.81 -4.65
CA LEU A 243 -1.36 2.68 -4.05
C LEU A 243 -2.64 2.33 -4.80
N VAL A 244 -3.33 3.32 -5.39
CA VAL A 244 -4.54 3.09 -6.21
C VAL A 244 -4.23 2.25 -7.46
N GLU A 245 -3.08 2.45 -8.10
CA GLU A 245 -2.63 1.62 -9.23
C GLU A 245 -2.38 0.17 -8.80
N CYS A 246 -1.97 -0.05 -7.55
CA CYS A 246 -1.78 -1.38 -6.99
C CYS A 246 -3.12 -2.09 -6.74
N LEU A 247 -4.18 -1.35 -6.43
CA LEU A 247 -5.54 -1.88 -6.24
C LEU A 247 -6.21 -2.24 -7.57
N ASP A 248 -5.85 -1.53 -8.64
CA ASP A 248 -6.28 -1.84 -10.01
C ASP A 248 -5.64 -3.12 -10.57
N ASP A 249 -4.49 -3.55 -10.03
CA ASP A 249 -3.84 -4.82 -10.40
C ASP A 249 -4.52 -6.01 -9.71
N PRO A 250 -5.18 -6.93 -10.45
CA PRO A 250 -5.95 -8.02 -9.84
C PRO A 250 -5.12 -8.97 -8.97
N ASN A 251 -3.83 -9.15 -9.28
CA ASN A 251 -2.97 -10.04 -8.50
C ASN A 251 -2.57 -9.37 -7.18
N ILE A 252 -2.20 -8.10 -7.21
CA ILE A 252 -1.80 -7.37 -6.00
C ILE A 252 -3.01 -7.12 -5.10
N HIS A 253 -4.15 -6.75 -5.69
CA HIS A 253 -5.43 -6.66 -5.00
C HIS A 253 -5.71 -7.94 -4.22
N LYS A 254 -5.67 -9.09 -4.90
CA LYS A 254 -5.91 -10.39 -4.27
C LYS A 254 -4.99 -10.64 -3.06
N GLU A 255 -3.69 -10.45 -3.21
CA GLU A 255 -2.71 -10.65 -2.13
C GLU A 255 -3.02 -9.76 -0.91
N ALA A 256 -3.32 -8.49 -1.14
CA ALA A 256 -3.59 -7.54 -0.05
C ALA A 256 -4.91 -7.84 0.68
N TYR A 257 -5.94 -8.30 -0.05
CA TYR A 257 -7.24 -8.66 0.52
C TYR A 257 -7.18 -10.00 1.26
N GLU A 258 -6.47 -10.99 0.73
CA GLU A 258 -6.23 -12.26 1.45
C GLU A 258 -5.47 -12.01 2.75
N ALA A 259 -4.49 -11.10 2.77
CA ALA A 259 -3.80 -10.71 4.00
C ALA A 259 -4.74 -10.03 5.03
N LEU A 260 -5.70 -9.22 4.56
CA LEU A 260 -6.73 -8.63 5.43
C LEU A 260 -7.68 -9.69 5.99
N ASP A 261 -8.09 -10.67 5.20
CA ASP A 261 -8.94 -11.78 5.65
C ASP A 261 -8.24 -12.62 6.72
N GLU A 262 -6.99 -13.05 6.45
CA GLU A 262 -6.17 -13.83 7.38
C GLU A 262 -6.09 -13.16 8.76
N VAL A 263 -5.70 -11.88 8.78
CA VAL A 263 -5.51 -11.15 10.03
C VAL A 263 -6.83 -10.79 10.71
N SER A 264 -7.91 -10.56 9.95
CA SER A 264 -9.22 -10.24 10.52
C SER A 264 -9.78 -11.40 11.32
N GLN A 265 -9.59 -12.63 10.84
CA GLN A 265 -9.96 -13.83 11.60
C GLN A 265 -9.16 -13.93 12.92
N ALA A 266 -7.87 -13.58 12.89
CA ALA A 266 -7.02 -13.62 14.08
C ALA A 266 -7.37 -12.53 15.11
N LEU A 267 -7.69 -11.32 14.64
CA LEU A 267 -8.11 -10.20 15.50
C LEU A 267 -9.46 -10.47 16.17
N GLN A 268 -10.42 -11.09 15.48
CA GLN A 268 -11.71 -11.51 16.07
C GLN A 268 -11.48 -12.50 17.22
N LYS A 269 -10.59 -13.48 17.04
CA LYS A 269 -10.26 -14.47 18.09
C LYS A 269 -9.46 -13.88 19.26
N GLU A 270 -8.55 -12.93 19.00
CA GLU A 270 -7.70 -12.33 20.03
C GLU A 270 -8.46 -11.33 20.91
N TYR A 271 -9.25 -10.46 20.30
CA TYR A 271 -9.84 -9.29 20.96
C TYR A 271 -11.36 -9.30 21.00
N GLY A 272 -12.01 -10.29 20.39
CA GLY A 272 -13.47 -10.42 20.43
C GLY A 272 -14.22 -9.43 19.53
N PHE A 273 -13.55 -8.81 18.54
CA PHE A 273 -14.25 -8.06 17.51
C PHE A 273 -15.28 -8.95 16.82
N THR A 274 -16.47 -8.42 16.55
CA THR A 274 -17.48 -9.10 15.76
C THR A 274 -17.12 -9.07 14.28
N SER A 275 -17.70 -9.99 13.50
CA SER A 275 -17.52 -10.00 12.05
C SER A 275 -18.06 -8.73 11.39
N GLU A 276 -19.16 -8.16 11.91
CA GLU A 276 -19.72 -6.89 11.42
C GLU A 276 -18.76 -5.72 11.65
N GLU A 277 -18.21 -5.59 12.86
CA GLU A 277 -17.22 -4.54 13.17
C GLU A 277 -15.97 -4.66 12.29
N MET A 278 -15.49 -5.89 12.05
CA MET A 278 -14.33 -6.11 11.18
C MET A 278 -14.63 -5.84 9.71
N ASN A 279 -15.81 -6.21 9.21
CA ASN A 279 -16.21 -5.93 7.83
C ASN A 279 -16.29 -4.41 7.58
N ILE A 280 -16.98 -3.67 8.45
CA ILE A 280 -17.06 -2.20 8.38
C ILE A 280 -15.66 -1.58 8.44
N TRP A 281 -14.81 -2.10 9.34
CA TRP A 281 -13.44 -1.62 9.45
C TRP A 281 -12.63 -1.87 8.18
N VAL A 282 -12.70 -3.07 7.60
CA VAL A 282 -11.98 -3.45 6.37
C VAL A 282 -12.47 -2.65 5.17
N GLU A 283 -13.78 -2.47 5.00
CA GLU A 283 -14.36 -1.60 3.97
C GLU A 283 -13.85 -0.16 4.07
N ASN A 284 -13.73 0.35 5.30
CA ASN A 284 -13.12 1.66 5.54
C ASN A 284 -11.63 1.67 5.20
N VAL A 285 -10.85 0.64 5.57
CA VAL A 285 -9.42 0.56 5.19
C VAL A 285 -9.26 0.61 3.67
N ILE A 286 -10.07 -0.18 2.96
CA ILE A 286 -10.05 -0.27 1.50
C ILE A 286 -10.44 1.06 0.87
N SER A 287 -11.61 1.61 1.22
CA SER A 287 -12.12 2.84 0.60
C SER A 287 -11.22 4.05 0.84
N HIS A 288 -10.58 4.16 2.01
CA HIS A 288 -9.61 5.23 2.25
C HIS A 288 -8.30 5.04 1.46
N THR A 289 -7.93 3.79 1.18
CA THR A 289 -6.74 3.48 0.37
C THR A 289 -7.02 3.68 -1.11
N ASP A 290 -8.23 3.35 -1.56
CA ASP A 290 -8.74 3.56 -2.92
C ASP A 290 -9.21 5.00 -3.15
N ASN A 291 -8.35 5.95 -2.80
CA ASN A 291 -8.64 7.37 -2.90
C ASN A 291 -7.58 8.07 -3.75
N PRO A 292 -7.84 8.27 -5.06
CA PRO A 292 -6.87 8.89 -5.96
C PRO A 292 -6.58 10.36 -5.61
N SER A 293 -7.47 11.04 -4.90
CA SER A 293 -7.27 12.44 -4.46
C SER A 293 -6.21 12.59 -3.37
N ILE A 294 -5.83 11.51 -2.69
CA ILE A 294 -4.73 11.50 -1.72
C ILE A 294 -3.39 11.39 -2.42
N GLY A 295 -3.31 10.69 -3.56
CA GLY A 295 -2.07 10.49 -4.30
C GLY A 295 -1.01 9.75 -3.48
N ASP A 296 -1.42 8.74 -2.70
CA ASP A 296 -0.51 8.03 -1.80
C ASP A 296 0.52 7.21 -2.59
N LYS A 297 1.80 7.53 -2.39
CA LYS A 297 2.90 6.94 -3.16
C LYS A 297 3.34 5.62 -2.60
N VAL A 298 3.58 4.66 -3.49
CA VAL A 298 4.16 3.34 -3.18
C VAL A 298 5.45 3.48 -2.37
N ILE A 299 6.38 4.33 -2.81
CA ILE A 299 7.68 4.51 -2.13
C ILE A 299 7.54 5.03 -0.69
N ARG A 300 6.54 5.87 -0.42
CA ARG A 300 6.26 6.42 0.92
C ARG A 300 5.75 5.32 1.84
N SER A 301 4.83 4.50 1.33
CA SER A 301 4.21 3.39 2.06
C SER A 301 5.10 2.15 2.16
N ALA A 302 6.13 2.01 1.32
CA ALA A 302 7.16 0.97 1.40
C ALA A 302 8.35 1.34 2.30
N ALA A 303 8.60 2.64 2.54
CA ALA A 303 9.79 3.15 3.23
C ALA A 303 10.08 2.50 4.60
N ASP A 304 11.36 2.35 4.94
CA ASP A 304 11.84 1.77 6.20
C ASP A 304 11.34 0.32 6.44
N PRO A 305 11.65 -0.62 5.53
CA PRO A 305 11.31 -2.05 5.69
C PRO A 305 11.98 -2.66 6.93
N ALA A 306 13.17 -2.19 7.33
CA ALA A 306 13.89 -2.69 8.49
C ALA A 306 13.08 -2.62 9.79
N ARG A 307 12.32 -1.53 9.97
CA ARG A 307 11.37 -1.39 11.08
C ARG A 307 10.09 -2.19 10.84
N LYS A 308 9.51 -2.14 9.63
CA LYS A 308 8.22 -2.79 9.30
C LYS A 308 8.27 -4.31 9.34
N LEU A 309 9.45 -4.89 9.15
CA LEU A 309 9.69 -6.32 9.27
C LEU A 309 9.80 -6.79 10.73
N LYS A 310 9.87 -5.91 11.74
CA LYS A 310 10.03 -6.34 13.14
C LYS A 310 8.85 -7.16 13.63
N ARG A 311 9.14 -8.08 14.57
CA ARG A 311 8.20 -9.05 15.15
C ARG A 311 6.80 -8.51 15.48
N ASN A 312 6.72 -7.32 16.05
CA ASN A 312 5.47 -6.74 16.54
C ASN A 312 4.92 -5.63 15.62
N ASP A 313 5.55 -5.38 14.46
CA ASP A 313 5.06 -4.40 13.48
C ASP A 313 4.12 -5.06 12.46
N ARG A 314 3.77 -4.32 11.41
CA ARG A 314 2.63 -4.54 10.51
C ARG A 314 2.71 -5.75 9.58
N LEU A 315 3.81 -6.49 9.52
CA LEU A 315 3.92 -7.67 8.64
C LEU A 315 4.08 -8.96 9.46
N VAL A 316 5.14 -9.03 10.27
CA VAL A 316 5.42 -10.22 11.08
C VAL A 316 4.44 -10.37 12.24
N GLY A 317 4.07 -9.26 12.88
CA GLY A 317 3.09 -9.23 13.97
C GLY A 317 1.76 -9.89 13.60
N PRO A 318 1.07 -9.45 12.54
CA PRO A 318 -0.18 -10.08 12.14
C PRO A 318 0.00 -11.53 11.70
N ALA A 319 1.12 -11.90 11.06
CA ALA A 319 1.38 -13.29 10.67
C ALA A 319 1.55 -14.20 11.91
N LEU A 320 2.24 -13.73 12.94
CA LEU A 320 2.38 -14.44 14.21
C LEU A 320 1.05 -14.51 14.98
N LEU A 321 0.24 -13.47 14.91
CA LEU A 321 -1.11 -13.48 15.49
C LEU A 321 -2.01 -14.53 14.82
N CYS A 322 -1.94 -14.65 13.49
CA CYS A 322 -2.64 -15.72 12.77
C CYS A 322 -2.20 -17.10 13.27
N ARG A 323 -0.88 -17.32 13.37
CA ARG A 323 -0.33 -18.59 13.88
C ARG A 323 -0.75 -18.92 15.30
N LYS A 324 -0.81 -17.91 16.20
CA LYS A 324 -1.30 -18.07 17.58
C LYS A 324 -2.72 -18.64 17.62
N HIS A 325 -3.52 -18.39 16.59
CA HIS A 325 -4.93 -18.74 16.48
C HIS A 325 -5.22 -19.82 15.42
N ASP A 326 -4.20 -20.61 15.06
CA ASP A 326 -4.27 -21.70 14.08
C ASP A 326 -4.79 -21.27 12.69
N ILE A 327 -4.52 -20.03 12.30
CA ILE A 327 -4.80 -19.49 10.96
C ILE A 327 -3.49 -19.47 10.18
N GLU A 328 -3.51 -19.99 8.95
CA GLU A 328 -2.31 -20.01 8.09
C GLU A 328 -2.13 -18.65 7.39
N PRO A 329 -1.02 -17.91 7.65
CA PRO A 329 -0.82 -16.55 7.12
C PRO A 329 -0.13 -16.58 5.74
N LYS A 330 -0.77 -17.11 4.70
CA LYS A 330 -0.16 -17.31 3.37
C LYS A 330 0.18 -15.97 2.69
N ALA A 331 -0.79 -15.08 2.59
CA ALA A 331 -0.64 -13.77 1.94
C ALA A 331 0.28 -12.86 2.77
N LEU A 332 0.17 -12.91 4.11
CA LEU A 332 1.09 -12.18 4.99
C LEU A 332 2.56 -12.66 4.84
N ILE A 333 2.80 -13.98 4.70
CA ILE A 333 4.15 -14.51 4.40
C ILE A 333 4.66 -13.96 3.07
N ARG A 334 3.80 -13.88 2.04
CA ARG A 334 4.15 -13.27 0.75
C ARG A 334 4.46 -11.78 0.88
N GLY A 335 3.70 -11.04 1.68
CA GLY A 335 3.99 -9.65 2.03
C GLY A 335 5.34 -9.47 2.74
N ILE A 336 5.71 -10.36 3.66
CA ILE A 336 7.04 -10.38 4.31
C ILE A 336 8.14 -10.65 3.28
N ALA A 337 7.94 -11.64 2.40
CA ALA A 337 8.89 -11.97 1.34
C ALA A 337 9.07 -10.81 0.34
N ALA A 338 7.99 -10.14 -0.05
CA ALA A 338 8.04 -8.94 -0.90
C ALA A 338 8.80 -7.79 -0.23
N ALA A 339 8.62 -7.58 1.08
CA ALA A 339 9.37 -6.59 1.84
C ALA A 339 10.88 -6.90 1.92
N LEU A 340 11.26 -8.18 1.97
CA LEU A 340 12.66 -8.61 1.93
C LEU A 340 13.29 -8.44 0.54
N LEU A 341 12.48 -8.49 -0.54
CA LEU A 341 12.90 -8.24 -1.91
C LEU A 341 12.93 -6.74 -2.28
N TYR A 342 12.42 -5.87 -1.42
CA TYR A 342 12.33 -4.44 -1.70
C TYR A 342 13.70 -3.77 -1.74
N ILE A 343 13.96 -3.04 -2.83
CA ILE A 343 15.21 -2.32 -3.08
C ILE A 343 14.86 -0.86 -3.36
N ASN A 344 15.40 0.05 -2.56
CA ASN A 344 15.36 1.47 -2.84
C ASN A 344 16.66 2.11 -2.33
N PRO A 345 17.56 2.56 -3.22
CA PRO A 345 18.83 3.17 -2.83
C PRO A 345 18.70 4.42 -1.95
N GLU A 346 17.57 5.14 -2.03
CA GLU A 346 17.31 6.35 -1.25
C GLU A 346 16.77 6.05 0.16
N ASP A 347 16.44 4.78 0.45
CA ASP A 347 15.90 4.34 1.73
C ASP A 347 16.96 3.59 2.54
N ALA A 348 17.45 4.24 3.61
CA ALA A 348 18.43 3.64 4.52
C ALA A 348 17.97 2.31 5.14
N GLY A 349 16.67 2.16 5.42
CA GLY A 349 16.10 0.92 5.93
C GLY A 349 16.10 -0.19 4.89
N ALA A 350 15.83 0.13 3.62
CA ALA A 350 15.92 -0.84 2.52
C ALA A 350 17.36 -1.28 2.27
N ASN A 351 18.30 -0.32 2.23
CA ASN A 351 19.73 -0.61 2.11
C ASN A 351 20.23 -1.52 3.23
N PHE A 352 19.83 -1.25 4.48
CA PHE A 352 20.15 -2.12 5.62
C PHE A 352 19.61 -3.55 5.45
N VAL A 353 18.36 -3.72 5.01
CA VAL A 353 17.79 -5.06 4.74
C VAL A 353 18.61 -5.80 3.69
N GLN A 354 18.94 -5.15 2.57
CA GLN A 354 19.71 -5.76 1.50
C GLN A 354 21.15 -6.11 1.93
N ASP A 355 21.78 -5.26 2.74
CA ASP A 355 23.10 -5.53 3.29
C ASP A 355 23.11 -6.75 4.23
N VAL A 356 22.10 -6.89 5.08
CA VAL A 356 21.95 -8.07 5.96
C VAL A 356 21.73 -9.33 5.13
N ILE A 357 20.90 -9.29 4.09
CA ILE A 357 20.68 -10.43 3.18
C ILE A 357 21.98 -10.80 2.46
N ARG A 358 22.72 -9.82 1.93
CA ARG A 358 23.99 -10.05 1.22
C ARG A 358 25.06 -10.66 2.11
N THR A 359 25.14 -10.23 3.37
CA THR A 359 26.21 -10.64 4.29
C THR A 359 25.92 -11.95 5.02
N LYS A 360 24.66 -12.21 5.38
CA LYS A 360 24.27 -13.35 6.23
C LYS A 360 23.46 -14.42 5.49
N GLY A 361 23.02 -14.13 4.27
CA GLY A 361 22.08 -14.97 3.53
C GLY A 361 20.65 -14.80 4.02
N ILE A 362 19.69 -15.13 3.15
CA ILE A 362 18.26 -14.85 3.36
C ILE A 362 17.68 -15.54 4.61
N GLN A 363 18.16 -16.74 4.98
CA GLN A 363 17.68 -17.45 6.16
C GLN A 363 18.01 -16.72 7.45
N GLN A 364 19.28 -16.38 7.65
CA GLN A 364 19.70 -15.68 8.86
C GLN A 364 19.18 -14.25 8.89
N ALA A 365 19.12 -13.58 7.73
CA ALA A 365 18.50 -12.27 7.59
C ALA A 365 17.03 -12.28 8.01
N SER A 366 16.25 -13.27 7.57
CA SER A 366 14.84 -13.40 7.95
C SER A 366 14.68 -13.53 9.46
N ILE A 367 15.50 -14.36 10.11
CA ILE A 367 15.47 -14.52 11.58
C ILE A 367 15.77 -13.20 12.30
N GLU A 368 16.81 -12.49 11.90
CA GLU A 368 17.29 -11.27 12.57
C GLU A 368 16.37 -10.07 12.34
N LEU A 369 16.02 -9.81 11.08
CA LEU A 369 15.16 -8.69 10.70
C LEU A 369 13.77 -8.85 11.29
N CYS A 370 13.21 -10.06 11.21
CA CYS A 370 11.89 -10.38 11.74
C CYS A 370 11.88 -10.66 13.25
N SER A 371 13.05 -10.79 13.88
CA SER A 371 13.19 -11.12 15.30
C SER A 371 12.41 -12.40 15.66
N LEU A 372 12.66 -13.45 14.87
CA LEU A 372 12.05 -14.76 15.03
C LEU A 372 12.84 -15.60 16.04
N ASN A 373 12.12 -16.44 16.76
CA ASN A 373 12.64 -17.32 17.80
C ASN A 373 13.06 -18.68 17.23
N ALA A 374 13.79 -19.46 18.04
CA ALA A 374 14.35 -20.74 17.63
C ALA A 374 13.27 -21.81 17.31
N ASP A 375 12.07 -21.68 17.86
CA ASP A 375 10.93 -22.57 17.64
C ASP A 375 10.09 -22.21 16.39
N GLU A 376 10.40 -21.11 15.70
CA GLU A 376 9.67 -20.62 14.52
C GLU A 376 10.33 -21.02 13.19
N GLN A 377 11.12 -22.11 13.17
CA GLN A 377 11.85 -22.56 11.98
C GLN A 377 10.95 -22.94 10.81
N ASP A 378 9.75 -23.45 11.08
CA ASP A 378 8.77 -23.74 10.03
C ASP A 378 8.30 -22.45 9.34
N PHE A 379 8.14 -21.36 10.12
CA PHE A 379 7.76 -20.05 9.59
C PHE A 379 8.86 -19.48 8.70
N VAL A 380 10.11 -19.54 9.18
CA VAL A 380 11.29 -19.13 8.40
C VAL A 380 11.33 -19.89 7.07
N ARG A 381 11.11 -21.21 7.07
CA ARG A 381 11.10 -22.01 5.84
C ARG A 381 10.02 -21.54 4.85
N LYS A 382 8.82 -21.21 5.33
CA LYS A 382 7.75 -20.69 4.48
C LYS A 382 8.10 -19.31 3.90
N ILE A 383 8.71 -18.42 4.68
CA ILE A 383 9.23 -17.13 4.20
C ILE A 383 10.27 -17.35 3.10
N LEU A 384 11.21 -18.28 3.30
CA LEU A 384 12.25 -18.57 2.31
C LEU A 384 11.69 -19.09 0.98
N LEU A 385 10.73 -20.01 1.06
CA LEU A 385 10.06 -20.53 -0.14
C LEU A 385 9.35 -19.39 -0.89
N GLN A 386 8.59 -18.56 -0.19
CA GLN A 386 7.89 -17.43 -0.82
C GLN A 386 8.84 -16.35 -1.33
N TYR A 387 9.97 -16.11 -0.67
CA TYR A 387 11.03 -15.21 -1.15
C TYR A 387 11.60 -15.69 -2.48
N GLN A 388 11.94 -16.98 -2.58
CA GLN A 388 12.44 -17.56 -3.83
C GLN A 388 11.38 -17.53 -4.93
N ARG A 389 10.14 -17.90 -4.60
CA ARG A 389 9.02 -17.89 -5.54
C ARG A 389 8.73 -16.49 -6.07
N LEU A 390 8.58 -15.49 -5.20
CA LEU A 390 8.31 -14.10 -5.59
C LEU A 390 9.44 -13.49 -6.42
N ARG A 391 10.70 -13.85 -6.13
CA ARG A 391 11.84 -13.45 -6.95
C ARG A 391 11.67 -13.95 -8.39
N LEU A 392 11.36 -15.23 -8.56
CA LEU A 392 11.14 -15.83 -9.89
C LEU A 392 9.90 -15.25 -10.57
N GLU A 393 8.78 -15.12 -9.86
CA GLU A 393 7.56 -14.48 -10.38
C GLU A 393 7.82 -13.07 -10.92
N ASN A 394 8.70 -12.31 -10.25
CA ASN A 394 9.10 -10.97 -10.68
C ASN A 394 10.00 -11.00 -11.92
N GLU A 395 11.01 -11.87 -11.94
CA GLU A 395 11.90 -12.06 -13.10
C GLU A 395 11.10 -12.46 -14.36
N TRP A 396 10.17 -13.40 -14.21
CA TRP A 396 9.30 -13.84 -15.31
C TRP A 396 8.34 -12.76 -15.79
N TRP A 397 7.85 -11.91 -14.90
CA TRP A 397 7.04 -10.76 -15.30
C TRP A 397 7.83 -9.73 -16.09
N GLN A 398 9.09 -9.46 -15.70
CA GLN A 398 9.98 -8.60 -16.48
C GLN A 398 10.21 -9.18 -17.88
N ARG A 399 10.49 -10.49 -17.98
CA ARG A 399 10.61 -11.19 -19.27
C ARG A 399 9.34 -11.09 -20.11
N ALA A 400 8.16 -11.23 -19.50
CA ALA A 400 6.88 -11.13 -20.22
C ALA A 400 6.65 -9.72 -20.80
N ASN A 401 7.01 -8.67 -20.05
CA ASN A 401 6.95 -7.30 -20.55
C ASN A 401 8.00 -7.02 -21.63
N GLU A 402 9.17 -7.64 -21.56
CA GLU A 402 10.15 -7.53 -22.63
C GLU A 402 9.70 -8.27 -23.90
N ALA A 403 9.10 -9.44 -23.74
CA ALA A 403 8.49 -10.21 -24.84
C ALA A 403 7.43 -9.38 -25.57
N TYR A 404 6.62 -8.64 -24.82
CA TYR A 404 5.66 -7.68 -25.38
C TYR A 404 6.35 -6.65 -26.27
N LYS A 405 7.36 -5.97 -25.74
CA LYS A 405 8.06 -4.89 -26.45
C LYS A 405 8.74 -5.41 -27.71
N LEU A 406 9.49 -6.50 -27.60
CA LEU A 406 10.17 -7.12 -28.74
C LEU A 406 9.16 -7.57 -29.79
N GLY A 407 8.10 -8.28 -29.40
CA GLY A 407 7.07 -8.73 -30.34
C GLY A 407 6.41 -7.57 -31.07
N PHE A 408 6.03 -6.52 -30.34
CA PHE A 408 5.44 -5.32 -30.92
C PHE A 408 6.40 -4.63 -31.91
N GLN A 409 7.67 -4.44 -31.53
CA GLN A 409 8.66 -3.79 -32.40
C GLN A 409 9.01 -4.65 -33.63
N HIS A 410 9.14 -5.97 -33.45
CA HIS A 410 9.42 -6.88 -34.56
C HIS A 410 8.31 -6.82 -35.61
N GLU A 411 7.04 -6.87 -35.21
CA GLU A 411 5.92 -6.77 -36.17
C GLU A 411 5.83 -5.40 -36.85
N LYS A 412 6.22 -4.34 -36.13
CA LYS A 412 6.25 -2.98 -36.67
C LYS A 412 7.32 -2.80 -37.74
N ILE A 413 8.49 -3.44 -37.57
CA ILE A 413 9.67 -3.23 -38.43
C ILE A 413 9.78 -4.29 -39.52
N TYR A 414 9.63 -5.56 -39.16
CA TYR A 414 9.94 -6.70 -40.03
C TYR A 414 8.71 -7.35 -40.64
N HIS A 415 7.54 -7.16 -40.01
CA HIS A 415 6.32 -7.89 -40.33
C HIS A 415 6.49 -9.41 -40.19
N GLY A 416 5.43 -10.17 -40.50
CA GLY A 416 5.44 -11.62 -40.34
C GLY A 416 5.11 -12.01 -38.91
N CYS A 417 3.86 -11.75 -38.53
CA CYS A 417 3.38 -11.85 -37.15
C CYS A 417 3.69 -13.17 -36.42
N GLY A 418 3.74 -14.30 -37.12
CA GLY A 418 4.15 -15.57 -36.51
C GLY A 418 5.64 -15.62 -36.19
N GLN A 419 6.48 -15.22 -37.15
CA GLN A 419 7.93 -15.11 -36.95
C GLN A 419 8.29 -14.03 -35.92
N CYS A 420 7.58 -12.91 -35.86
CA CYS A 420 7.81 -11.87 -34.87
C CYS A 420 7.56 -12.35 -33.44
N VAL A 421 6.47 -13.11 -33.21
CA VAL A 421 6.22 -13.76 -31.92
C VAL A 421 7.34 -14.75 -31.60
N LEU A 422 7.74 -15.59 -32.55
CA LEU A 422 8.82 -16.57 -32.35
C LEU A 422 10.14 -15.91 -32.00
N ALA A 423 10.56 -14.88 -32.74
CA ALA A 423 11.80 -14.16 -32.47
C ALA A 423 11.79 -13.55 -31.07
N ALA A 424 10.72 -12.81 -30.73
CA ALA A 424 10.61 -12.20 -29.41
C ALA A 424 10.66 -13.22 -28.27
N LEU A 425 10.00 -14.37 -28.43
CA LEU A 425 10.01 -15.45 -27.45
C LEU A 425 11.36 -16.18 -27.40
N MET A 426 12.01 -16.42 -28.53
CA MET A 426 13.33 -17.05 -28.58
C MET A 426 14.38 -16.19 -27.89
N ASP A 427 14.30 -14.87 -28.04
CA ASP A 427 15.21 -13.90 -27.42
C ASP A 427 15.04 -13.86 -25.89
N VAL A 428 13.81 -13.72 -25.38
CA VAL A 428 13.57 -13.62 -23.92
C VAL A 428 13.71 -14.94 -23.16
N LEU A 429 13.69 -16.06 -23.87
CA LEU A 429 13.82 -17.41 -23.32
C LEU A 429 15.18 -18.04 -23.61
N ASP A 430 16.08 -17.33 -24.30
CA ASP A 430 17.41 -17.80 -24.69
C ASP A 430 17.36 -19.16 -25.42
N THR A 431 16.38 -19.35 -26.32
CA THR A 431 16.07 -20.65 -26.96
C THR A 431 16.06 -20.58 -28.50
N PHE A 432 16.89 -19.71 -29.09
CA PHE A 432 16.92 -19.51 -30.54
C PHE A 432 17.11 -20.82 -31.33
N ASN A 433 16.25 -21.04 -32.32
CA ASN A 433 16.31 -22.19 -33.22
C ASN A 433 16.05 -21.73 -34.66
N GLU A 434 17.09 -21.76 -35.48
CA GLU A 434 17.07 -21.29 -36.86
C GLU A 434 16.10 -22.08 -37.74
N GLU A 435 16.08 -23.41 -37.62
CA GLU A 435 15.21 -24.26 -38.44
C GLU A 435 13.73 -23.97 -38.19
N VAL A 436 13.35 -23.80 -36.93
CA VAL A 436 11.97 -23.48 -36.53
C VAL A 436 11.59 -22.08 -36.99
N PHE A 437 12.49 -21.11 -36.82
CA PHE A 437 12.27 -19.74 -37.27
C PHE A 437 12.08 -19.67 -38.80
N ASN A 438 12.92 -20.37 -39.56
CA ASN A 438 12.83 -20.43 -41.02
C ASN A 438 11.54 -21.14 -41.48
N ALA A 439 11.18 -22.26 -40.84
CA ALA A 439 9.97 -23.00 -41.15
C ALA A 439 8.67 -22.20 -40.90
N ALA A 440 8.69 -21.24 -39.97
CA ALA A 440 7.54 -20.42 -39.67
C ALA A 440 7.20 -19.36 -40.74
N THR A 441 8.09 -19.12 -41.72
CA THR A 441 7.89 -18.11 -42.79
C THR A 441 6.55 -18.26 -43.51
N GLY A 442 6.18 -19.50 -43.86
CA GLY A 442 4.94 -19.79 -44.59
C GLY A 442 3.66 -19.61 -43.75
N LEU A 443 3.79 -19.46 -42.44
CA LEU A 443 2.65 -19.36 -41.52
C LEU A 443 2.14 -17.93 -41.39
N ASN A 444 2.91 -16.92 -41.81
CA ASN A 444 2.60 -15.50 -41.63
C ASN A 444 1.37 -15.03 -42.40
N GLY A 445 0.76 -13.92 -41.95
CA GLY A 445 -0.44 -13.37 -42.60
C GLY A 445 -1.66 -14.27 -42.50
N GLY A 446 -1.76 -15.06 -41.43
CA GLY A 446 -2.79 -16.09 -41.27
C GLY A 446 -2.63 -17.23 -42.28
N ILE A 447 -1.38 -17.70 -42.43
CA ILE A 447 -0.88 -18.82 -43.25
C ILE A 447 -0.76 -18.53 -44.75
N GLY A 448 0.10 -17.59 -45.13
CA GLY A 448 0.38 -17.28 -46.53
C GLY A 448 -0.57 -16.22 -47.09
N LEU A 449 -0.95 -15.25 -46.25
CA LEU A 449 -1.74 -14.06 -46.60
C LEU A 449 -3.23 -14.30 -46.90
N VAL A 450 -3.75 -15.52 -46.68
CA VAL A 450 -5.16 -15.84 -46.94
C VAL A 450 -6.09 -15.29 -45.85
N GLY A 451 -5.64 -15.28 -44.59
CA GLY A 451 -6.33 -14.65 -43.47
C GLY A 451 -7.55 -15.41 -42.91
N ASP A 452 -8.07 -16.42 -43.60
CA ASP A 452 -9.19 -17.25 -43.14
C ASP A 452 -8.79 -18.42 -42.22
N ALA A 453 -7.50 -18.50 -41.87
CA ALA A 453 -6.95 -19.49 -40.96
C ALA A 453 -6.60 -18.90 -39.59
N THR A 454 -6.08 -19.76 -38.71
CA THR A 454 -5.58 -19.38 -37.38
C THR A 454 -4.53 -18.26 -37.49
N CYS A 455 -4.65 -17.26 -36.62
CA CYS A 455 -3.70 -16.17 -36.48
C CYS A 455 -2.27 -16.69 -36.29
N SER A 456 -1.35 -16.21 -37.09
CA SER A 456 0.05 -16.66 -37.04
C SER A 456 0.73 -16.32 -35.71
N ALA A 457 0.33 -15.22 -35.05
CA ALA A 457 0.83 -14.88 -33.72
C ALA A 457 0.51 -15.99 -32.71
N TYR A 458 -0.73 -16.48 -32.70
CA TYR A 458 -1.15 -17.61 -31.87
C TYR A 458 -0.36 -18.89 -32.20
N ILE A 459 -0.14 -19.16 -33.50
CA ILE A 459 0.68 -20.31 -33.93
C ILE A 459 2.12 -20.17 -33.42
N GLY A 460 2.73 -18.97 -33.50
CA GLY A 460 4.07 -18.71 -33.00
C GLY A 460 4.20 -19.00 -31.50
N GLY A 461 3.24 -18.55 -30.69
CA GLY A 461 3.20 -18.87 -29.26
C GLY A 461 3.07 -20.38 -29.00
N ALA A 462 2.20 -21.07 -29.75
CA ALA A 462 2.03 -22.51 -29.65
C ALA A 462 3.29 -23.30 -30.05
N MET A 463 4.02 -22.83 -31.08
CA MET A 463 5.28 -23.44 -31.51
C MET A 463 6.35 -23.36 -30.42
N ILE A 464 6.48 -22.23 -29.72
CA ILE A 464 7.44 -22.10 -28.59
C ILE A 464 7.09 -23.03 -27.44
N MET A 465 5.81 -23.15 -27.08
CA MET A 465 5.39 -24.11 -26.06
C MET A 465 5.73 -25.56 -26.47
N GLY A 466 5.64 -25.87 -27.77
CA GLY A 466 6.06 -27.17 -28.31
C GLY A 466 7.58 -27.39 -28.30
N LEU A 467 8.37 -26.33 -28.45
CA LEU A 467 9.83 -26.39 -28.36
C LEU A 467 10.32 -26.59 -26.91
N LEU A 468 9.68 -25.92 -25.95
CA LEU A 468 10.04 -26.04 -24.54
C LEU A 468 9.60 -27.39 -23.94
N PHE A 469 8.46 -27.92 -24.39
CA PHE A 469 7.92 -29.18 -23.93
C PHE A 469 7.72 -30.15 -25.12
N PRO A 470 8.81 -30.61 -25.75
CA PRO A 470 8.70 -31.37 -26.99
C PRO A 470 8.27 -32.81 -26.71
N ARG A 471 7.58 -33.38 -27.70
CA ARG A 471 7.42 -34.82 -27.85
C ARG A 471 8.33 -35.30 -28.97
N ARG A 472 9.53 -35.76 -28.61
CA ARG A 472 10.59 -36.05 -29.59
C ARG A 472 10.34 -37.35 -30.32
N ARG A 473 10.76 -37.41 -31.59
CA ARG A 473 10.55 -38.57 -32.46
C ARG A 473 11.27 -39.82 -31.93
N GLU A 474 12.48 -39.62 -31.42
CA GLU A 474 13.31 -40.65 -30.81
C GLU A 474 12.78 -41.12 -29.44
N ASN A 475 11.83 -40.40 -28.83
CA ASN A 475 11.38 -40.65 -27.46
C ASN A 475 9.85 -40.51 -27.26
N PHE A 476 9.06 -40.94 -28.25
CA PHE A 476 7.61 -40.66 -28.29
C PHE A 476 6.81 -41.11 -27.07
N ASP A 477 7.20 -42.21 -26.42
CA ASP A 477 6.48 -42.78 -25.29
C ASP A 477 6.85 -42.10 -23.98
N ALA A 478 8.15 -41.87 -23.72
CA ALA A 478 8.58 -41.23 -22.48
C ALA A 478 8.25 -39.72 -22.45
N ASP A 479 8.21 -39.04 -23.61
CA ASP A 479 7.79 -37.63 -23.69
C ASP A 479 6.26 -37.45 -23.77
N ARG A 480 5.47 -38.50 -23.53
CA ARG A 480 4.01 -38.44 -23.67
C ARG A 480 3.37 -37.41 -22.74
N GLN A 481 3.96 -37.15 -21.57
CA GLN A 481 3.46 -36.13 -20.64
C GLN A 481 3.68 -34.70 -21.15
N ASN A 482 4.82 -34.44 -21.81
CA ASN A 482 5.09 -33.14 -22.43
C ASN A 482 4.00 -32.75 -23.43
N LYS A 483 3.52 -33.72 -24.23
CA LYS A 483 2.40 -33.50 -25.15
C LYS A 483 1.16 -32.91 -24.45
N TYR A 484 0.74 -33.48 -23.31
CA TYR A 484 -0.43 -32.99 -22.59
C TYR A 484 -0.15 -31.65 -21.89
N LYS A 485 1.07 -31.46 -21.37
CA LYS A 485 1.53 -30.16 -20.85
C LYS A 485 1.41 -29.07 -21.91
N THR A 486 1.95 -29.28 -23.11
CA THR A 486 1.81 -28.36 -24.24
C THR A 486 0.35 -28.08 -24.59
N PHE A 487 -0.51 -29.11 -24.61
CA PHE A 487 -1.94 -28.92 -24.91
C PHE A 487 -2.62 -27.99 -23.91
N HIS A 488 -2.35 -28.15 -22.62
CA HIS A 488 -2.93 -27.27 -21.59
C HIS A 488 -2.41 -25.83 -21.71
N LEU A 489 -1.12 -25.63 -21.99
CA LEU A 489 -0.55 -24.29 -22.18
C LEU A 489 -1.16 -23.58 -23.40
N ILE A 490 -1.31 -24.30 -24.52
CA ILE A 490 -1.93 -23.78 -25.74
C ILE A 490 -3.42 -23.45 -25.50
N GLN A 491 -4.14 -24.27 -24.73
CA GLN A 491 -5.53 -24.00 -24.34
C GLN A 491 -5.65 -22.71 -23.50
N ALA A 492 -4.70 -22.46 -22.59
CA ALA A 492 -4.66 -21.22 -21.83
C ALA A 492 -4.42 -20.00 -22.74
N LEU A 493 -3.51 -20.12 -23.71
CA LEU A 493 -3.27 -19.05 -24.69
C LEU A 493 -4.50 -18.81 -25.57
N ARG A 494 -5.17 -19.89 -25.97
CA ARG A 494 -6.44 -19.80 -26.71
C ARG A 494 -7.47 -19.02 -25.92
N GLN A 495 -7.60 -19.28 -24.62
CA GLN A 495 -8.58 -18.58 -23.79
C GLN A 495 -8.30 -17.07 -23.73
N LYS A 496 -7.02 -16.65 -23.66
CA LYS A 496 -6.64 -15.23 -23.76
C LYS A 496 -7.10 -14.60 -25.08
N PHE A 497 -6.88 -15.29 -26.21
CA PHE A 497 -7.36 -14.84 -27.52
C PHE A 497 -8.88 -14.75 -27.61
N ILE A 498 -9.61 -15.74 -27.09
CA ILE A 498 -11.08 -15.72 -27.10
C ILE A 498 -11.61 -14.58 -26.23
N ASN A 499 -11.01 -14.35 -25.05
CA ASN A 499 -11.44 -13.27 -24.17
C ASN A 499 -11.18 -11.88 -24.79
N GLU A 500 -10.02 -11.69 -25.43
CA GLU A 500 -9.63 -10.40 -26.00
C GLU A 500 -10.29 -10.12 -27.36
N TYR A 501 -10.27 -11.11 -28.26
CA TYR A 501 -10.63 -10.92 -29.67
C TYR A 501 -11.87 -11.71 -30.11
N GLY A 502 -12.37 -12.62 -29.29
CA GLY A 502 -13.52 -13.47 -29.62
C GLY A 502 -13.22 -14.64 -30.57
N SER A 503 -12.02 -14.70 -31.16
CA SER A 503 -11.61 -15.73 -32.12
C SER A 503 -10.10 -15.91 -32.12
N ILE A 504 -9.65 -17.06 -32.65
CA ILE A 504 -8.24 -17.30 -33.02
C ILE A 504 -8.01 -17.17 -34.53
N THR A 505 -9.06 -16.98 -35.32
CA THR A 505 -8.99 -16.84 -36.78
C THR A 505 -8.61 -15.42 -37.17
N CYS A 506 -7.63 -15.24 -38.05
CA CYS A 506 -7.08 -13.93 -38.41
C CYS A 506 -8.16 -12.98 -38.94
N HIS A 507 -9.05 -13.43 -39.84
CA HIS A 507 -10.16 -12.64 -40.37
C HIS A 507 -11.16 -12.16 -39.32
N ASP A 508 -11.51 -13.01 -38.36
CA ASP A 508 -12.45 -12.63 -37.31
C ASP A 508 -11.82 -11.60 -36.37
N ILE A 509 -10.53 -11.77 -36.07
CA ILE A 509 -9.76 -10.78 -35.32
C ILE A 509 -9.70 -9.45 -36.09
N HIS A 510 -9.43 -9.47 -37.40
CA HIS A 510 -9.45 -8.27 -38.23
C HIS A 510 -10.81 -7.55 -38.16
N ARG A 511 -11.92 -8.29 -38.29
CA ARG A 511 -13.27 -7.70 -38.15
C ARG A 511 -13.47 -7.07 -36.78
N ARG A 512 -12.97 -7.71 -35.72
CA ARG A 512 -13.07 -7.19 -34.35
C ARG A 512 -12.31 -5.89 -34.15
N ILE A 513 -11.08 -5.78 -34.68
CA ILE A 513 -10.18 -4.65 -34.38
C ILE A 513 -10.22 -3.54 -35.44
N TYR A 514 -10.49 -3.88 -36.70
CA TYR A 514 -10.51 -2.93 -37.83
C TYR A 514 -11.92 -2.72 -38.40
N GLY A 515 -12.94 -3.43 -37.91
CA GLY A 515 -14.31 -3.38 -38.43
C GLY A 515 -14.55 -4.19 -39.71
N ARG A 516 -13.49 -4.70 -40.37
CA ARG A 516 -13.58 -5.60 -41.52
C ARG A 516 -12.35 -6.51 -41.63
N SER A 517 -12.47 -7.57 -42.42
CA SER A 517 -11.33 -8.39 -42.86
C SER A 517 -10.70 -7.83 -44.14
N PHE A 518 -9.45 -8.22 -44.41
CA PHE A 518 -8.64 -7.78 -45.55
C PHE A 518 -8.07 -9.02 -46.24
N ASP A 519 -8.18 -9.10 -47.57
CA ASP A 519 -7.54 -10.15 -48.35
C ASP A 519 -6.11 -9.74 -48.71
N LEU A 520 -5.14 -10.19 -47.92
CA LEU A 520 -3.77 -9.70 -48.02
C LEU A 520 -3.02 -10.22 -49.26
N ARG A 521 -3.66 -11.03 -50.10
CA ARG A 521 -3.13 -11.45 -51.41
C ARG A 521 -3.19 -10.29 -52.41
N GLU A 522 -4.20 -9.43 -52.28
CA GLU A 522 -4.43 -8.28 -53.15
C GLU A 522 -3.64 -7.05 -52.67
N GLY A 523 -2.89 -6.41 -53.57
CA GLY A 523 -2.05 -5.25 -53.23
C GLY A 523 -2.82 -4.08 -52.63
N VAL A 524 -3.97 -3.75 -53.21
CA VAL A 524 -4.84 -2.66 -52.73
C VAL A 524 -5.40 -2.95 -51.33
N GLU A 525 -5.67 -4.21 -51.00
CA GLU A 525 -6.14 -4.57 -49.66
C GLU A 525 -5.01 -4.52 -48.63
N ARG A 526 -3.75 -4.78 -49.03
CA ARG A 526 -2.58 -4.56 -48.17
C ARG A 526 -2.39 -3.08 -47.83
N GLU A 527 -2.51 -2.19 -48.81
CA GLU A 527 -2.44 -0.74 -48.57
C GLU A 527 -3.50 -0.28 -47.56
N LYS A 528 -4.76 -0.70 -47.76
CA LYS A 528 -5.84 -0.39 -46.80
C LYS A 528 -5.62 -1.00 -45.42
N PHE A 529 -4.98 -2.16 -45.35
CA PHE A 529 -4.64 -2.80 -44.07
C PHE A 529 -3.58 -2.00 -43.31
N GLU A 530 -2.58 -1.47 -44.02
CA GLU A 530 -1.58 -0.57 -43.45
C GLU A 530 -2.19 0.77 -43.01
N GLU A 531 -3.07 1.35 -43.83
CA GLU A 531 -3.83 2.57 -43.52
C GLU A 531 -4.71 2.41 -42.28
N ALA A 532 -5.30 1.22 -42.10
CA ALA A 532 -6.08 0.85 -40.91
C ALA A 532 -5.22 0.67 -39.64
N GLY A 533 -3.90 0.84 -39.74
CA GLY A 533 -2.98 0.83 -38.60
C GLY A 533 -2.44 -0.55 -38.23
N ALA A 534 -2.49 -1.54 -39.13
CA ALA A 534 -2.07 -2.90 -38.84
C ALA A 534 -0.66 -3.01 -38.22
N HIS A 535 0.32 -2.32 -38.81
CA HIS A 535 1.71 -2.30 -38.32
C HIS A 535 2.01 -1.11 -37.39
N LYS A 536 0.97 -0.42 -36.90
CA LYS A 536 1.09 0.68 -35.93
C LYS A 536 0.58 0.23 -34.56
N ASN A 537 -0.69 -0.17 -34.49
CA ASN A 537 -1.40 -0.49 -33.24
C ASN A 537 -2.42 -1.63 -33.41
N GLY A 538 -2.43 -2.32 -34.55
CA GLY A 538 -3.31 -3.44 -34.82
C GLY A 538 -2.63 -4.80 -34.57
N CYS A 539 -2.02 -5.38 -35.61
CA CYS A 539 -1.29 -6.64 -35.51
C CYS A 539 -0.07 -6.56 -34.60
N THR A 540 0.56 -5.38 -34.48
CA THR A 540 1.64 -5.14 -33.51
C THR A 540 1.19 -5.41 -32.07
N GLU A 541 -0.01 -4.98 -31.70
CA GLU A 541 -0.62 -5.25 -30.39
C GLU A 541 -0.91 -6.74 -30.19
N ILE A 542 -1.43 -7.43 -31.22
CA ILE A 542 -1.68 -8.87 -31.14
C ILE A 542 -0.38 -9.62 -30.92
N VAL A 543 0.67 -9.32 -31.69
CA VAL A 543 1.98 -9.98 -31.59
C VAL A 543 2.61 -9.73 -30.23
N GLY A 544 2.65 -8.47 -29.76
CA GLY A 544 3.17 -8.13 -28.44
C GLY A 544 2.41 -8.83 -27.31
N LYS A 545 1.08 -8.75 -27.30
CA LYS A 545 0.24 -9.44 -26.29
C LYS A 545 0.44 -10.95 -26.32
N THR A 546 0.54 -11.55 -27.50
CA THR A 546 0.73 -13.00 -27.64
C THR A 546 2.07 -13.45 -27.09
N ALA A 547 3.15 -12.72 -27.39
CA ALA A 547 4.47 -12.99 -26.82
C ALA A 547 4.43 -12.89 -25.29
N LYS A 548 3.86 -11.80 -24.74
CA LYS A 548 3.69 -11.62 -23.30
C LYS A 548 2.89 -12.76 -22.65
N TRP A 549 1.70 -13.05 -23.14
CA TRP A 549 0.84 -14.10 -22.59
C TRP A 549 1.51 -15.46 -22.67
N THR A 550 2.28 -15.74 -23.72
CA THR A 550 3.02 -17.00 -23.82
C THR A 550 4.02 -17.12 -22.68
N VAL A 551 4.79 -16.07 -22.37
CA VAL A 551 5.72 -16.04 -21.23
C VAL A 551 4.97 -16.18 -19.90
N GLU A 552 3.87 -15.47 -19.70
CA GLU A 552 3.04 -15.56 -18.48
C GLU A 552 2.48 -16.97 -18.26
N ILE A 553 2.11 -17.68 -19.32
CA ILE A 553 1.52 -19.02 -19.24
C ILE A 553 2.59 -20.08 -18.92
N ILE A 554 3.77 -20.00 -19.54
CA ILE A 554 4.83 -20.99 -19.31
C ILE A 554 5.54 -20.76 -17.96
N SER A 555 5.61 -19.52 -17.48
CA SER A 555 6.38 -19.17 -16.27
C SER A 555 5.90 -19.94 -15.05
N GLU A 556 4.59 -20.04 -14.82
CA GLU A 556 4.04 -20.77 -13.67
C GLU A 556 4.52 -22.22 -13.62
N SER A 557 4.61 -22.88 -14.78
CA SER A 557 5.13 -24.24 -14.81
C SER A 557 6.64 -24.29 -14.58
N LEU A 558 7.40 -23.36 -15.15
CA LEU A 558 8.85 -23.34 -15.02
C LEU A 558 9.28 -22.97 -13.59
N ILE A 559 8.55 -22.07 -12.93
CA ILE A 559 8.75 -21.73 -11.52
C ILE A 559 8.53 -22.96 -10.64
N LYS A 560 7.45 -23.73 -10.87
CA LYS A 560 7.20 -24.98 -10.13
C LYS A 560 8.32 -26.00 -10.33
N ASP A 561 8.71 -26.21 -11.59
CA ASP A 561 9.80 -27.13 -11.94
C ASP A 561 11.13 -26.70 -11.24
N GLU A 562 11.43 -25.40 -11.18
CA GLU A 562 12.62 -24.85 -10.51
C GLU A 562 12.57 -24.98 -8.98
N LEU A 563 11.40 -24.72 -8.38
CA LEU A 563 11.19 -24.85 -6.94
C LEU A 563 10.96 -26.30 -6.48
N LYS A 564 10.80 -27.24 -7.42
CA LYS A 564 10.45 -28.65 -7.17
C LYS A 564 9.12 -28.83 -6.43
N GLU A 565 8.14 -28.00 -6.80
CA GLU A 565 6.72 -28.12 -6.40
C GLU A 565 5.95 -28.97 -7.41
#